data_AF-A0A8S1WK90-F1
#
_entry.id   AF-A0A8S1WK90-F1
#
_cell.length_a   1.000
_cell.length_b   1.000
_cell.length_c   1.000
_cell.angle_alpha   90.00
_cell.angle_beta   90.00
_cell.angle_gamma   90.00
#
_symmetry.space_group_name_H-M   'P 1'
#
loop_
_entity.id
_entity.type
_entity.pdbx_description
1 polymer ?
#
loop_
_entity_poly.entity_id
_entity_poly.type
_entity_poly.pdbx_seq_one_letter_code
_entity_poly.pdbx_strand_id
1 'polypeptide(L)'
;MEAEFINLIEDGGVKKRIIQEGQGEIPIDGSRCKILYKGTLDDGTIFDSSLDKERPYKFRIGKDELIKGFDIALKSMKVGEKSELKITSNYGYGNEGNSYKNVPKNANLTYEIELINYKQAKKKKWEMTSEEKHQEAINKRTKGTAFFKQQNYKEAQKIYKKALSYCTLTTEEGNELKASLQLNLSICYYQLEQYKDSIDYAKKALDLKTNQQQKLKALYRKALANIKMAELEEALADLREAFKIDSTNSAVIEELSRVKKLLKEARMKEKEIYSKLFQQKLYDESEIEPKEIEIKEAKSEGSSCCDPNEKIEEENQLKQKDDKKEVQIQEETCEEREKPKIDNNENNSKIVEESATPV
;
A
#
# COMPACT_ATOMS: atom_id res chain seq x y z
N MET A 1 -38.28 -38.54 0.73
CA MET A 1 -36.97 -39.17 0.96
C MET A 1 -36.41 -38.53 2.21
N GLU A 2 -36.13 -39.32 3.25
CA GLU A 2 -35.40 -38.79 4.41
C GLU A 2 -34.02 -38.33 3.93
N ALA A 3 -33.54 -37.18 4.39
CA ALA A 3 -32.19 -36.72 4.08
C ALA A 3 -31.17 -37.76 4.57
N GLU A 4 -30.15 -38.06 3.78
CA GLU A 4 -29.12 -39.03 4.15
C GLU A 4 -28.09 -38.42 5.13
N PHE A 5 -27.41 -39.28 5.88
CA PHE A 5 -26.29 -38.87 6.72
C PHE A 5 -25.03 -38.65 5.89
N ILE A 6 -24.43 -37.47 6.04
CA ILE A 6 -23.17 -37.06 5.44
C ILE A 6 -22.04 -37.32 6.44
N ASN A 7 -20.99 -38.02 6.04
CA ASN A 7 -19.79 -38.18 6.86
C ASN A 7 -19.01 -36.86 6.86
N LEU A 8 -18.71 -36.31 8.04
CA LEU A 8 -17.92 -35.07 8.17
C LEU A 8 -16.42 -35.32 8.30
N ILE A 9 -16.04 -36.57 8.55
CA ILE A 9 -14.66 -37.05 8.69
C ILE A 9 -14.53 -38.42 8.03
N GLU A 10 -13.31 -38.74 7.58
CA GLU A 10 -13.03 -39.94 6.77
C GLU A 10 -13.38 -41.26 7.47
N ASP A 11 -13.15 -41.36 8.78
CA ASP A 11 -13.46 -42.56 9.57
C ASP A 11 -14.96 -42.72 9.90
N GLY A 12 -15.80 -41.74 9.50
CA GLY A 12 -17.24 -41.75 9.75
C GLY A 12 -17.64 -41.58 11.23
N GLY A 13 -16.72 -41.21 12.11
CA GLY A 13 -16.97 -41.04 13.54
C GLY A 13 -17.88 -39.85 13.88
N VAL A 14 -18.04 -38.90 12.95
CA VAL A 14 -19.00 -37.80 13.04
C VAL A 14 -19.78 -37.72 11.74
N LYS A 15 -21.10 -37.89 11.83
CA LYS A 15 -22.02 -37.78 10.70
C LYS A 15 -23.08 -36.74 10.98
N LYS A 16 -23.55 -36.08 9.92
CA LYS A 16 -24.58 -35.03 10.00
C LYS A 16 -25.70 -35.31 9.00
N ARG A 17 -26.94 -35.13 9.42
CA ARG A 17 -28.11 -35.08 8.56
C ARG A 17 -28.77 -33.71 8.73
N ILE A 18 -28.91 -32.96 7.64
CA ILE A 18 -29.52 -31.64 7.67
C ILE A 18 -31.04 -31.79 7.76
N ILE A 19 -31.63 -31.21 8.81
CA ILE A 19 -33.08 -31.14 9.02
C ILE A 19 -33.62 -29.84 8.42
N GLN A 20 -32.87 -28.75 8.60
CA GLN A 20 -33.19 -27.43 8.06
C GLN A 20 -31.89 -26.77 7.60
N GLU A 21 -31.89 -26.26 6.36
CA GLU A 21 -30.77 -25.52 5.80
C GLU A 21 -30.57 -24.17 6.49
N GLY A 22 -29.30 -23.81 6.68
CA GLY A 22 -28.89 -22.47 7.12
C GLY A 22 -28.41 -21.60 5.96
N GLN A 23 -28.03 -20.36 6.28
CA GLN A 23 -27.54 -19.40 5.29
C GLN A 23 -26.22 -18.74 5.73
N GLY A 24 -25.50 -18.21 4.73
CA GLY A 24 -24.25 -17.49 4.92
C GLY A 24 -23.03 -18.40 5.08
N GLU A 25 -21.98 -17.81 5.64
CA GLU A 25 -20.68 -18.44 5.85
C GLU A 25 -20.66 -19.37 7.06
N ILE A 26 -19.76 -20.34 7.04
CA ILE A 26 -19.49 -21.26 8.15
C ILE A 26 -18.52 -20.64 9.17
N PRO A 27 -18.64 -20.99 10.47
CA PRO A 27 -17.71 -20.50 11.49
C PRO A 27 -16.32 -21.13 11.34
N ILE A 28 -15.26 -20.32 11.48
CA ILE A 28 -13.85 -20.82 11.52
C ILE A 28 -13.37 -21.10 12.93
N ASP A 29 -12.27 -21.84 13.07
CA ASP A 29 -11.64 -22.11 14.37
C ASP A 29 -11.45 -20.85 15.23
N GLY A 30 -11.82 -20.96 16.51
CA GLY A 30 -11.84 -19.88 17.48
C GLY A 30 -13.12 -19.02 17.48
N SER A 31 -14.03 -19.22 16.51
CA SER A 31 -15.30 -18.49 16.46
C SER A 31 -16.16 -18.83 17.67
N ARG A 32 -16.92 -17.83 18.16
CA ARG A 32 -17.82 -18.03 19.30
C ARG A 32 -19.22 -18.32 18.80
N CYS A 33 -19.62 -19.59 18.83
CA CYS A 33 -20.93 -20.05 18.36
C CYS A 33 -21.98 -19.92 19.47
N LYS A 34 -23.23 -19.71 19.07
CA LYS A 34 -24.43 -19.81 19.89
C LYS A 34 -25.26 -20.95 19.33
N ILE A 35 -25.51 -21.96 20.15
CA ILE A 35 -26.24 -23.16 19.71
C ILE A 35 -27.41 -23.47 20.63
N LEU A 36 -28.39 -24.16 20.07
CA LEU A 36 -29.33 -24.96 20.82
C LEU A 36 -29.05 -26.42 20.52
N TYR A 37 -29.22 -27.28 21.50
CA TYR A 37 -28.99 -28.69 21.29
C TYR A 37 -29.81 -29.57 22.22
N LYS A 38 -30.01 -30.82 21.81
CA LYS A 38 -30.56 -31.90 22.61
C LYS A 38 -29.75 -33.16 22.33
N GLY A 39 -29.09 -33.70 23.34
CA GLY A 39 -28.29 -34.91 23.27
C GLY A 39 -29.02 -36.12 23.85
N THR A 40 -29.01 -37.22 23.11
CA THR A 40 -29.60 -38.51 23.50
C THR A 40 -28.61 -39.65 23.33
N LEU A 41 -28.75 -40.69 24.16
CA LEU A 41 -28.10 -41.97 24.00
C LEU A 41 -28.86 -42.84 22.99
N ASP A 42 -28.28 -43.99 22.61
CA ASP A 42 -28.89 -44.93 21.64
C ASP A 42 -30.23 -45.52 22.12
N ASP A 43 -30.46 -45.57 23.44
CA ASP A 43 -31.73 -45.99 24.03
C ASP A 43 -32.80 -44.86 24.04
N GLY A 44 -32.46 -43.68 23.54
CA GLY A 44 -33.31 -42.50 23.50
C GLY A 44 -33.26 -41.63 24.76
N THR A 45 -32.52 -42.04 25.80
CA THR A 45 -32.38 -41.27 27.05
C THR A 45 -31.72 -39.92 26.77
N ILE A 46 -32.38 -38.83 27.16
CA ILE A 46 -31.82 -37.47 27.08
C ILE A 46 -30.83 -37.29 28.23
N PHE A 47 -29.57 -36.99 27.91
CA PHE A 47 -28.53 -36.79 28.91
C PHE A 47 -28.09 -35.32 29.04
N ASP A 48 -28.37 -34.48 28.04
CA ASP A 48 -28.04 -33.06 28.05
C ASP A 48 -28.91 -32.28 27.06
N SER A 49 -29.30 -31.05 27.39
CA SER A 49 -30.03 -30.18 26.46
C SER A 49 -29.91 -28.71 26.81
N SER A 50 -29.94 -27.87 25.79
CA SER A 50 -30.04 -26.41 25.87
C SER A 50 -31.01 -25.95 24.78
N LEU A 51 -32.31 -25.99 25.08
CA LEU A 51 -33.39 -25.67 24.13
C LEU A 51 -33.99 -24.27 24.33
N ASP A 52 -33.58 -23.57 25.38
CA ASP A 52 -34.02 -22.19 25.65
C ASP A 52 -33.42 -21.22 24.62
N LYS A 53 -34.27 -20.72 23.72
CA LYS A 53 -33.90 -19.77 22.66
C LYS A 53 -33.43 -18.42 23.22
N GLU A 54 -33.87 -18.03 24.40
CA GLU A 54 -33.45 -16.78 25.05
C GLU A 54 -32.06 -16.91 25.68
N ARG A 55 -31.65 -18.15 26.00
CA ARG A 55 -30.38 -18.46 26.65
C ARG A 55 -29.60 -19.56 25.90
N PRO A 56 -29.23 -19.32 24.63
CA PRO A 56 -28.50 -20.32 23.85
C PRO A 56 -27.10 -20.56 24.45
N TYR A 57 -26.64 -21.80 24.37
CA TYR A 57 -25.33 -22.18 24.85
C TYR A 57 -24.24 -21.54 23.99
N LYS A 58 -23.19 -21.01 24.62
CA LYS A 58 -22.12 -20.27 23.95
C LYS A 58 -20.79 -20.94 24.20
N PHE A 59 -20.06 -21.27 23.15
CA PHE A 59 -18.72 -21.83 23.26
C PHE A 59 -17.85 -21.44 22.08
N ARG A 60 -16.54 -21.66 22.20
CA ARG A 60 -15.57 -21.44 21.12
C ARG A 60 -15.21 -22.76 20.46
N ILE A 61 -15.37 -22.81 19.14
CA ILE A 61 -14.98 -23.97 18.34
C ILE A 61 -13.45 -24.05 18.19
N GLY A 62 -12.89 -25.26 18.12
CA GLY A 62 -11.45 -25.49 17.91
C GLY A 62 -10.60 -25.16 19.14
N LYS A 63 -11.19 -25.29 20.33
CA LYS A 63 -10.55 -25.03 21.63
C LYS A 63 -10.78 -26.16 22.64
N ASP A 64 -11.37 -27.28 22.19
CA ASP A 64 -11.68 -28.43 23.03
C ASP A 64 -12.51 -28.05 24.29
N GLU A 65 -13.34 -26.99 24.18
CA GLU A 65 -14.24 -26.56 25.27
C GLU A 65 -15.44 -27.51 25.43
N LEU A 66 -15.76 -28.27 24.38
CA LEU A 66 -16.81 -29.29 24.33
C LEU A 66 -16.25 -30.57 23.69
N ILE A 67 -17.13 -31.56 23.47
CA ILE A 67 -16.78 -32.79 22.74
C ILE A 67 -16.28 -32.48 21.32
N LYS A 68 -15.29 -33.25 20.84
CA LYS A 68 -14.66 -33.05 19.52
C LYS A 68 -15.66 -33.08 18.36
N GLY A 69 -16.71 -33.88 18.48
CA GLY A 69 -17.76 -33.98 17.47
C GLY A 69 -18.50 -32.66 17.23
N PHE A 70 -18.63 -31.79 18.23
CA PHE A 70 -19.23 -30.46 18.06
C PHE A 70 -18.32 -29.52 17.27
N ASP A 71 -17.01 -29.55 17.55
CA ASP A 71 -16.04 -28.75 16.81
C ASP A 71 -16.03 -29.13 15.33
N ILE A 72 -16.11 -30.42 15.01
CA ILE A 72 -16.21 -30.93 13.64
C ILE A 72 -17.55 -30.53 13.01
N ALA A 73 -18.66 -30.77 13.70
CA ALA A 73 -19.99 -30.53 13.16
C ALA A 73 -20.25 -29.06 12.85
N LEU A 74 -20.00 -28.15 13.80
CA LEU A 74 -20.31 -26.74 13.61
C LEU A 74 -19.48 -26.07 12.53
N LYS A 75 -18.27 -26.55 12.26
CA LYS A 75 -17.46 -26.10 11.12
C LYS A 75 -18.06 -26.46 9.76
N SER A 76 -19.10 -27.30 9.73
CA SER A 76 -19.87 -27.61 8.53
C SER A 76 -21.24 -26.92 8.47
N MET A 77 -21.61 -26.17 9.52
CA MET A 77 -22.97 -25.64 9.68
C MET A 77 -23.06 -24.15 9.35
N LYS A 78 -24.17 -23.77 8.73
CA LYS A 78 -24.51 -22.36 8.47
C LYS A 78 -25.45 -21.79 9.54
N VAL A 79 -25.53 -20.47 9.63
CA VAL A 79 -26.45 -19.82 10.59
C VAL A 79 -27.90 -20.17 10.25
N GLY A 80 -28.67 -20.58 11.25
CA GLY A 80 -30.04 -21.08 11.10
C GLY A 80 -30.15 -22.55 10.69
N GLU A 81 -29.03 -23.24 10.46
CA GLU A 81 -29.05 -24.66 10.15
C GLU A 81 -29.43 -25.47 11.39
N LYS A 82 -30.36 -26.40 11.21
CA LYS A 82 -30.70 -27.42 12.19
C LYS A 82 -30.33 -28.79 11.63
N SER A 83 -29.58 -29.55 12.40
CA SER A 83 -29.03 -30.81 11.96
C SER A 83 -29.08 -31.86 13.05
N GLU A 84 -29.21 -33.12 12.65
CA GLU A 84 -28.99 -34.27 13.50
C GLU A 84 -27.55 -34.75 13.33
N LEU A 85 -26.86 -35.00 14.43
CA LEU A 85 -25.51 -35.51 14.48
C LEU A 85 -25.50 -36.91 15.07
N LYS A 86 -24.71 -37.80 14.47
CA LYS A 86 -24.30 -39.07 15.07
C LYS A 86 -22.81 -39.01 15.34
N ILE A 87 -22.44 -39.15 16.61
CA ILE A 87 -21.08 -38.97 17.10
C ILE A 87 -20.66 -40.26 17.81
N THR A 88 -19.61 -40.90 17.33
CA THR A 88 -19.05 -42.09 18.00
C THR A 88 -18.31 -41.69 19.26
N SER A 89 -18.16 -42.63 20.20
CA SER A 89 -17.57 -42.38 21.51
C SER A 89 -16.21 -41.64 21.45
N ASN A 90 -15.33 -41.97 20.50
CA ASN A 90 -14.02 -41.33 20.32
C ASN A 90 -14.08 -39.82 20.05
N TYR A 91 -15.19 -39.33 19.48
CA TYR A 91 -15.47 -37.92 19.23
C TYR A 91 -16.46 -37.31 20.26
N GLY A 92 -17.00 -38.15 21.15
CA GLY A 92 -17.85 -37.79 22.28
C GLY A 92 -17.06 -37.75 23.60
N TYR A 93 -17.47 -38.61 24.55
CA TYR A 93 -16.88 -38.71 25.89
C TYR A 93 -15.92 -39.91 26.05
N GLY A 94 -15.58 -40.59 24.96
CA GLY A 94 -14.55 -41.64 24.93
C GLY A 94 -14.83 -42.87 25.79
N ASN A 95 -13.76 -43.53 26.18
CA ASN A 95 -13.75 -44.72 27.03
C ASN A 95 -14.05 -44.45 28.51
N GLU A 96 -14.02 -43.18 28.93
CA GLU A 96 -14.34 -42.77 30.30
C GLU A 96 -15.82 -42.45 30.49
N GLY A 97 -16.51 -42.00 29.43
CA GLY A 97 -17.89 -41.52 29.53
C GLY A 97 -17.96 -40.17 30.25
N ASN A 98 -19.12 -39.83 30.79
CA ASN A 98 -19.30 -38.63 31.60
C ASN A 98 -20.30 -38.90 32.74
N SER A 99 -19.77 -39.16 33.94
CA SER A 99 -20.59 -39.49 35.12
C SER A 99 -21.53 -38.35 35.52
N TYR A 100 -21.11 -37.08 35.39
CA TYR A 100 -21.95 -35.93 35.74
C TYR A 100 -23.20 -35.83 34.85
N LYS A 101 -23.09 -36.25 33.59
CA LYS A 101 -24.19 -36.29 32.62
C LYS A 101 -24.81 -37.68 32.48
N ASN A 102 -24.44 -38.65 33.32
CA ASN A 102 -24.88 -40.05 33.21
C ASN A 102 -24.61 -40.68 31.82
N VAL A 103 -23.54 -40.28 31.14
CA VAL A 103 -23.14 -40.87 29.86
C VAL A 103 -22.21 -42.06 30.13
N PRO A 104 -22.57 -43.28 29.68
CA PRO A 104 -21.73 -44.47 29.86
C PRO A 104 -20.41 -44.38 29.10
N LYS A 105 -19.47 -45.26 29.50
CA LYS A 105 -18.22 -45.50 28.77
C LYS A 105 -18.51 -45.99 27.35
N ASN A 106 -17.74 -45.53 26.37
CA ASN A 106 -17.86 -45.92 24.97
C ASN A 106 -19.25 -45.66 24.34
N ALA A 107 -20.06 -44.79 24.93
CA ALA A 107 -21.38 -44.48 24.38
C ALA A 107 -21.29 -43.65 23.09
N ASN A 108 -22.09 -44.02 22.10
CA ASN A 108 -22.37 -43.17 20.95
C ASN A 108 -23.44 -42.15 21.34
N LEU A 109 -23.39 -40.98 20.71
CA LEU A 109 -24.26 -39.85 21.02
C LEU A 109 -25.01 -39.44 19.77
N THR A 110 -26.31 -39.22 19.93
CA THR A 110 -27.13 -38.54 18.92
C THR A 110 -27.44 -37.14 19.42
N TYR A 111 -27.27 -36.13 18.57
CA TYR A 111 -27.63 -34.75 18.91
C TYR A 111 -28.53 -34.15 17.84
N GLU A 112 -29.59 -33.49 18.26
CA GLU A 112 -30.24 -32.46 17.44
C GLU A 112 -29.60 -31.13 17.80
N ILE A 113 -29.01 -30.42 16.85
CA ILE A 113 -28.30 -29.16 17.05
C ILE A 113 -28.78 -28.08 16.08
N GLU A 114 -28.89 -26.85 16.57
CA GLU A 114 -29.24 -25.67 15.78
C GLU A 114 -28.15 -24.59 15.97
N LEU A 115 -27.55 -24.12 14.87
CA LEU A 115 -26.59 -23.02 14.91
C LEU A 115 -27.33 -21.68 14.82
N ILE A 116 -27.60 -21.07 15.98
CA ILE A 116 -28.39 -19.83 16.06
C ILE A 116 -27.63 -18.63 15.50
N ASN A 117 -26.35 -18.49 15.86
CA ASN A 117 -25.50 -17.39 15.41
C ASN A 117 -24.04 -17.70 15.78
N TYR A 118 -23.07 -16.98 15.22
CA TYR A 118 -21.71 -16.99 15.70
C TYR A 118 -21.03 -15.63 15.54
N LYS A 119 -19.96 -15.42 16.31
CA LYS A 119 -19.01 -14.32 16.09
C LYS A 119 -17.73 -14.89 15.52
N GLN A 120 -17.45 -14.59 14.25
CA GLN A 120 -16.29 -15.09 13.52
C GLN A 120 -15.00 -14.71 14.25
N ALA A 121 -14.09 -15.66 14.40
CA ALA A 121 -12.74 -15.36 14.84
C ALA A 121 -12.00 -14.53 13.79
N LYS A 122 -11.01 -13.76 14.24
CA LYS A 122 -10.07 -13.12 13.32
C LYS A 122 -8.96 -14.12 13.04
N LYS A 123 -8.78 -14.48 11.77
CA LYS A 123 -7.59 -15.21 11.33
C LYS A 123 -6.35 -14.42 11.72
N LYS A 124 -5.34 -15.12 12.23
CA LYS A 124 -4.02 -14.52 12.43
C LYS A 124 -3.37 -14.31 11.07
N LYS A 125 -2.45 -13.34 10.98
CA LYS A 125 -1.86 -12.96 9.68
C LYS A 125 -1.20 -14.12 8.95
N TRP A 126 -0.60 -15.07 9.67
CA TRP A 126 0.04 -16.26 9.06
C TRP A 126 -0.96 -17.35 8.63
N GLU A 127 -2.19 -17.33 9.15
CA GLU A 127 -3.29 -18.24 8.77
C GLU A 127 -4.03 -17.73 7.52
N MET A 128 -3.73 -16.51 7.07
CA MET A 128 -4.38 -15.89 5.92
C MET A 128 -3.69 -16.27 4.60
N THR A 129 -4.50 -16.56 3.58
CA THR A 129 -4.01 -16.74 2.21
C THR A 129 -3.48 -15.42 1.63
N SER A 130 -2.81 -15.48 0.47
CA SER A 130 -2.34 -14.28 -0.22
C SER A 130 -3.50 -13.37 -0.65
N GLU A 131 -4.60 -13.95 -1.08
CA GLU A 131 -5.82 -13.26 -1.51
C GLU A 131 -6.52 -12.61 -0.30
N GLU A 132 -6.64 -13.32 0.82
CA GLU A 132 -7.21 -12.78 2.05
C GLU A 132 -6.38 -11.61 2.59
N LYS A 133 -5.05 -11.73 2.53
CA LYS A 133 -4.15 -10.62 2.89
C LYS A 133 -4.32 -9.44 1.93
N HIS A 134 -4.45 -9.69 0.63
CA HIS A 134 -4.69 -8.64 -0.35
C HIS A 134 -6.01 -7.90 -0.06
N GLN A 135 -7.10 -8.64 0.19
CA GLN A 135 -8.38 -8.03 0.56
C GLN A 135 -8.29 -7.24 1.88
N GLU A 136 -7.57 -7.76 2.87
CA GLU A 136 -7.37 -7.04 4.13
C GLU A 136 -6.54 -5.76 3.94
N ALA A 137 -5.55 -5.76 3.04
CA ALA A 137 -4.82 -4.56 2.65
C ALA A 137 -5.74 -3.52 2.00
N ILE A 138 -6.66 -3.92 1.12
CA ILE A 138 -7.68 -3.06 0.52
C ILE A 138 -8.60 -2.47 1.60
N ASN A 139 -9.15 -3.32 2.49
CA ASN A 139 -10.03 -2.88 3.56
C ASN A 139 -9.35 -1.84 4.47
N LYS A 140 -8.08 -2.09 4.81
CA LYS A 140 -7.27 -1.13 5.59
C LYS A 140 -6.99 0.14 4.81
N ARG A 141 -6.66 0.07 3.51
CA ARG A 141 -6.51 1.26 2.65
C ARG A 141 -7.76 2.12 2.71
N THR A 142 -8.94 1.55 2.50
CA THR A 142 -10.22 2.28 2.56
C THR A 142 -10.43 2.95 3.92
N LYS A 143 -10.14 2.24 5.01
CA LYS A 143 -10.21 2.81 6.37
C LYS A 143 -9.22 3.96 6.58
N GLY A 144 -8.00 3.84 6.06
CA GLY A 144 -7.00 4.90 6.08
C GLY A 144 -7.47 6.13 5.30
N THR A 145 -8.09 5.92 4.13
CA THR A 145 -8.68 6.99 3.32
C THR A 145 -9.79 7.72 4.06
N ALA A 146 -10.62 7.02 4.84
CA ALA A 146 -11.64 7.64 5.67
C ALA A 146 -11.02 8.58 6.74
N PHE A 147 -9.97 8.13 7.44
CA PHE A 147 -9.25 9.00 8.39
C PHE A 147 -8.57 10.19 7.70
N PHE A 148 -8.00 9.98 6.52
CA PHE A 148 -7.38 11.04 5.74
C PHE A 148 -8.40 12.14 5.37
N LYS A 149 -9.60 11.75 4.92
CA LYS A 149 -10.70 12.69 4.62
C LYS A 149 -11.13 13.51 5.84
N GLN A 150 -10.96 12.97 7.04
CA GLN A 150 -11.21 13.66 8.31
C GLN A 150 -10.01 14.50 8.78
N GLN A 151 -8.99 14.69 7.94
CA GLN A 151 -7.73 15.37 8.27
C GLN A 151 -6.97 14.72 9.44
N ASN A 152 -7.33 13.49 9.82
CA ASN A 152 -6.63 12.74 10.85
C ASN A 152 -5.45 11.96 10.22
N TYR A 153 -4.44 12.71 9.79
CA TYR A 153 -3.32 12.17 9.03
C TYR A 153 -2.48 11.17 9.82
N LYS A 154 -2.33 11.36 11.14
CA LYS A 154 -1.57 10.45 12.02
C LYS A 154 -2.22 9.07 12.10
N GLU A 155 -3.55 9.00 12.27
CA GLU A 155 -4.25 7.71 12.25
C GLU A 155 -4.27 7.09 10.86
N ALA A 156 -4.43 7.90 9.81
CA ALA A 156 -4.34 7.42 8.43
C ALA A 156 -2.98 6.75 8.16
N GLN A 157 -1.85 7.36 8.56
CA GLN A 157 -0.51 6.77 8.43
C GLN A 157 -0.40 5.42 9.13
N LYS A 158 -0.86 5.31 10.38
CA LYS A 158 -0.83 4.04 11.13
C LYS A 158 -1.58 2.94 10.40
N ILE A 159 -2.75 3.27 9.82
CA ILE A 159 -3.56 2.32 9.09
C ILE A 159 -2.92 1.93 7.75
N TYR A 160 -2.39 2.88 6.98
CA TYR A 160 -1.70 2.57 5.72
C TYR A 160 -0.43 1.73 5.92
N LYS A 161 0.37 2.01 6.95
CA LYS A 161 1.53 1.16 7.30
C LYS A 161 1.09 -0.26 7.65
N LYS A 162 -0.01 -0.41 8.39
CA LYS A 162 -0.61 -1.72 8.65
C LYS A 162 -1.03 -2.39 7.35
N ALA A 163 -1.69 -1.68 6.44
CA ALA A 163 -2.10 -2.18 5.13
C ALA A 163 -0.90 -2.71 4.30
N LEU A 164 0.20 -1.94 4.23
CA LEU A 164 1.42 -2.37 3.55
C LEU A 164 1.97 -3.70 4.08
N SER A 165 1.83 -3.96 5.38
CA SER A 165 2.28 -5.23 5.95
C SER A 165 1.51 -6.43 5.38
N TYR A 166 0.29 -6.23 4.86
CA TYR A 166 -0.52 -7.28 4.22
C TYR A 166 -0.27 -7.40 2.71
N CYS A 167 0.46 -6.47 2.09
CA CYS A 167 0.79 -6.55 0.68
C CYS A 167 1.90 -7.58 0.43
N THR A 168 1.51 -8.85 0.28
CA THR A 168 2.44 -9.96 -0.04
C THR A 168 2.42 -10.36 -1.52
N LEU A 169 1.40 -9.93 -2.25
CA LEU A 169 1.19 -10.29 -3.64
C LEU A 169 2.19 -9.54 -4.54
N THR A 170 2.89 -10.27 -5.40
CA THR A 170 3.91 -9.74 -6.33
C THR A 170 3.38 -9.53 -7.76
N THR A 171 2.09 -9.78 -7.97
CA THR A 171 1.40 -9.52 -9.23
C THR A 171 1.35 -8.02 -9.54
N GLU A 172 0.96 -7.67 -10.76
CA GLU A 172 0.74 -6.28 -11.17
C GLU A 172 -0.27 -5.58 -10.26
N GLU A 173 -1.43 -6.19 -10.01
CA GLU A 173 -2.44 -5.70 -9.07
C GLU A 173 -1.88 -5.51 -7.65
N GLY A 174 -1.05 -6.46 -7.17
CA GLY A 174 -0.36 -6.36 -5.89
C GLY A 174 0.57 -5.14 -5.82
N ASN A 175 1.33 -4.90 -6.89
CA ASN A 175 2.23 -3.76 -6.99
C ASN A 175 1.47 -2.43 -7.10
N GLU A 176 0.36 -2.38 -7.84
CA GLU A 176 -0.49 -1.20 -7.94
C GLU A 176 -1.11 -0.83 -6.58
N LEU A 177 -1.59 -1.82 -5.81
CA LEU A 177 -2.10 -1.59 -4.46
C LEU A 177 -0.99 -1.09 -3.53
N LYS A 178 0.18 -1.71 -3.59
CA LYS A 178 1.34 -1.32 -2.79
C LYS A 178 1.76 0.11 -3.12
N ALA A 179 1.85 0.48 -4.39
CA ALA A 179 2.19 1.83 -4.83
C ALA A 179 1.12 2.85 -4.40
N SER A 180 -0.16 2.52 -4.54
CA SER A 180 -1.27 3.33 -4.03
C SER A 180 -1.14 3.62 -2.53
N LEU A 181 -0.73 2.64 -1.73
CA LEU A 181 -0.48 2.80 -0.29
C LEU A 181 0.76 3.65 0.01
N GLN A 182 1.86 3.45 -0.72
CA GLN A 182 3.07 4.29 -0.58
C GLN A 182 2.75 5.76 -0.91
N LEU A 183 2.01 6.01 -1.99
CA LEU A 183 1.52 7.32 -2.37
C LEU A 183 0.66 7.94 -1.26
N ASN A 184 -0.29 7.19 -0.71
CA ASN A 184 -1.14 7.66 0.38
C ASN A 184 -0.33 8.00 1.65
N LEU A 185 0.74 7.26 1.94
CA LEU A 185 1.66 7.60 3.01
C LEU A 185 2.43 8.89 2.71
N SER A 186 2.96 9.03 1.49
CA SER A 186 3.66 10.23 1.04
C SER A 186 2.84 11.50 1.30
N ILE A 187 1.57 11.53 0.86
CA ILE A 187 0.71 12.69 1.10
C ILE A 187 0.39 12.90 2.58
N CYS A 188 0.20 11.85 3.39
CA CYS A 188 0.03 12.02 4.82
C CYS A 188 1.26 12.67 5.48
N TYR A 189 2.46 12.24 5.09
CA TYR A 189 3.72 12.81 5.59
C TYR A 189 3.89 14.26 5.16
N TYR A 190 3.53 14.58 3.92
CA TYR A 190 3.50 15.97 3.44
C TYR A 190 2.57 16.86 4.27
N GLN A 191 1.35 16.39 4.56
CA GLN A 191 0.37 17.13 5.39
C GLN A 191 0.81 17.29 6.85
N LEU A 192 1.76 16.48 7.31
CA LEU A 192 2.37 16.57 8.63
C LEU A 192 3.73 17.30 8.61
N GLU A 193 4.04 17.98 7.50
CA GLU A 193 5.28 18.73 7.28
C GLU A 193 6.56 17.90 7.40
N GLN A 194 6.44 16.58 7.24
CA GLN A 194 7.54 15.63 7.26
C GLN A 194 7.97 15.34 5.81
N TYR A 195 8.56 16.35 5.18
CA TYR A 195 8.81 16.34 3.74
C TYR A 195 9.83 15.27 3.30
N LYS A 196 10.85 15.00 4.12
CA LYS A 196 11.83 13.94 3.85
C LYS A 196 11.17 12.56 3.74
N ASP A 197 10.32 12.22 4.71
CA ASP A 197 9.55 10.98 4.66
C ASP A 197 8.61 10.97 3.45
N SER A 198 7.94 12.09 3.14
CA SER A 198 7.09 12.20 1.96
C SER A 198 7.82 11.83 0.67
N ILE A 199 9.06 12.33 0.50
CA ILE A 199 9.94 12.03 -0.63
C ILE A 199 10.27 10.54 -0.67
N ASP A 200 10.67 9.96 0.46
CA ASP A 200 11.05 8.54 0.54
C ASP A 200 9.89 7.62 0.17
N TYR A 201 8.67 7.95 0.60
CA TYR A 201 7.47 7.20 0.24
C TYR A 201 7.08 7.36 -1.24
N ALA A 202 7.27 8.54 -1.82
CA ALA A 202 7.06 8.75 -3.25
C ALA A 202 8.08 7.95 -4.10
N LYS A 203 9.37 7.93 -3.70
CA LYS A 203 10.40 7.11 -4.35
C LYS A 203 10.05 5.62 -4.31
N LYS A 204 9.64 5.11 -3.15
CA LYS A 204 9.18 3.71 -3.01
C LYS A 204 8.00 3.36 -3.93
N ALA A 205 7.16 4.34 -4.28
CA ALA A 205 6.08 4.13 -5.25
C ALA A 205 6.61 4.07 -6.69
N LEU A 206 7.63 4.87 -7.02
CA LEU A 206 8.29 4.88 -8.34
C LEU A 206 9.10 3.61 -8.60
N ASP A 207 9.67 3.00 -7.56
CA ASP A 207 10.43 1.74 -7.66
C ASP A 207 9.53 0.53 -7.99
N LEU A 208 8.20 0.69 -7.93
CA LEU A 208 7.25 -0.36 -8.24
C LEU A 208 6.80 -0.27 -9.71
N LYS A 209 6.70 -1.44 -10.36
CA LYS A 209 6.08 -1.54 -11.69
C LYS A 209 4.59 -1.16 -11.57
N THR A 210 4.24 0.01 -12.07
CA THR A 210 2.95 0.66 -11.88
C THR A 210 2.49 1.35 -13.16
N ASN A 211 1.21 1.71 -13.21
CA ASN A 211 0.66 2.48 -14.32
C ASN A 211 1.17 3.93 -14.35
N GLN A 212 1.08 4.56 -15.52
CA GLN A 212 1.58 5.92 -15.75
C GLN A 212 0.93 6.95 -14.82
N GLN A 213 -0.34 6.75 -14.44
CA GLN A 213 -1.05 7.66 -13.54
C GLN A 213 -0.47 7.63 -12.12
N GLN A 214 -0.08 6.46 -11.62
CA GLN A 214 0.59 6.34 -10.33
C GLN A 214 2.00 6.94 -10.38
N LYS A 215 2.74 6.72 -11.47
CA LYS A 215 4.06 7.33 -11.70
C LYS A 215 3.98 8.85 -11.69
N LEU A 216 3.03 9.44 -12.44
CA LEU A 216 2.76 10.87 -12.45
C LEU A 216 2.51 11.42 -11.04
N LYS A 217 1.60 10.77 -10.28
CA LYS A 217 1.28 11.17 -8.90
C LYS A 217 2.50 11.12 -7.98
N ALA A 218 3.37 10.12 -8.14
CA ALA A 218 4.56 9.98 -7.32
C ALA A 218 5.58 11.09 -7.62
N LEU A 219 5.87 11.35 -8.90
CA LEU A 219 6.76 12.45 -9.33
C LEU A 219 6.25 13.79 -8.84
N TYR A 220 4.96 14.07 -9.03
CA TYR A 220 4.36 15.33 -8.60
C TYR A 220 4.44 15.53 -7.08
N ARG A 221 4.11 14.51 -6.26
CA ARG A 221 4.20 14.60 -4.79
C ARG A 221 5.64 14.75 -4.30
N LYS A 222 6.59 14.05 -4.95
CA LYS A 222 8.02 14.18 -4.66
C LYS A 222 8.50 15.61 -4.93
N ALA A 223 8.11 16.18 -6.08
CA ALA A 223 8.43 17.56 -6.42
C ALA A 223 7.88 18.55 -5.40
N LEU A 224 6.60 18.45 -5.02
CA LEU A 224 6.01 19.34 -4.01
C LEU A 224 6.76 19.30 -2.68
N ALA A 225 7.17 18.12 -2.23
CA ALA A 225 7.96 17.97 -1.00
C ALA A 225 9.38 18.54 -1.15
N ASN A 226 10.04 18.35 -2.30
CA ASN A 226 11.34 18.96 -2.61
C ASN A 226 11.26 20.50 -2.60
N ILE A 227 10.19 21.09 -3.14
CA ILE A 227 10.00 22.55 -3.10
C ILE A 227 9.89 23.05 -1.65
N LYS A 228 9.20 22.32 -0.78
CA LYS A 228 9.13 22.66 0.65
C LYS A 228 10.47 22.54 1.37
N MET A 229 11.36 21.69 0.87
CA MET A 229 12.73 21.53 1.35
C MET A 229 13.73 22.52 0.69
N ALA A 230 13.27 23.38 -0.22
CA ALA A 230 14.10 24.28 -1.03
C ALA A 230 15.06 23.58 -2.02
N GLU A 231 14.82 22.30 -2.33
CA GLU A 231 15.55 21.50 -3.33
C GLU A 231 14.90 21.72 -4.71
N LEU A 232 15.12 22.90 -5.29
CA LEU A 232 14.38 23.38 -6.46
C LEU A 232 14.79 22.68 -7.77
N GLU A 233 16.06 22.33 -7.92
CA GLU A 233 16.59 21.60 -9.06
C GLU A 233 15.98 20.20 -9.17
N GLU A 234 15.90 19.48 -8.05
CA GLU A 234 15.28 18.16 -7.94
C GLU A 234 13.79 18.24 -8.24
N ALA A 235 13.10 19.23 -7.69
CA ALA A 235 11.69 19.47 -7.99
C ALA A 235 11.45 19.75 -9.49
N LEU A 236 12.33 20.54 -10.12
CA LEU A 236 12.25 20.83 -11.55
C LEU A 236 12.45 19.58 -12.40
N ALA A 237 13.40 18.71 -12.03
CA ALA A 237 13.63 17.44 -12.71
C ALA A 237 12.40 16.53 -12.63
N ASP A 238 11.85 16.34 -11.43
CA ASP A 238 10.66 15.52 -11.21
C ASP A 238 9.43 16.03 -11.97
N LEU A 239 9.20 17.35 -11.98
CA LEU A 239 8.08 17.97 -12.70
C LEU A 239 8.23 17.87 -14.22
N ARG A 240 9.47 17.94 -14.75
CA ARG A 240 9.72 17.71 -16.18
C ARG A 240 9.41 16.28 -16.57
N GLU A 241 9.74 15.31 -15.72
CA GLU A 241 9.35 13.92 -15.95
C GLU A 241 7.83 13.74 -15.89
N ALA A 242 7.16 14.38 -14.92
CA ALA A 242 5.71 14.36 -14.84
C ALA A 242 5.04 14.95 -16.10
N PHE A 243 5.56 16.07 -16.62
CA PHE A 243 5.06 16.70 -17.84
C PHE A 243 5.24 15.84 -19.09
N LYS A 244 6.29 15.01 -19.15
CA LYS A 244 6.45 14.03 -20.24
C LYS A 244 5.39 12.93 -20.22
N ILE A 245 4.84 12.62 -19.04
CA ILE A 245 3.78 11.62 -18.89
C ILE A 245 2.43 12.23 -19.27
N ASP A 246 2.12 13.42 -18.77
CA ASP A 246 0.90 14.16 -19.09
C ASP A 246 1.22 15.65 -19.24
N SER A 247 1.33 16.08 -20.50
CA SER A 247 1.64 17.46 -20.87
C SER A 247 0.44 18.40 -20.77
N THR A 248 -0.77 17.86 -20.55
CA THR A 248 -2.01 18.64 -20.39
C THR A 248 -2.36 18.90 -18.93
N ASN A 249 -1.59 18.33 -18.00
CA ASN A 249 -1.85 18.45 -16.58
C ASN A 249 -1.61 19.88 -16.05
N SER A 250 -2.68 20.61 -15.77
CA SER A 250 -2.62 22.01 -15.31
C SER A 250 -1.78 22.18 -14.04
N ALA A 251 -1.92 21.28 -13.07
CA ALA A 251 -1.19 21.34 -11.80
C ALA A 251 0.34 21.18 -11.99
N VAL A 252 0.77 20.31 -12.91
CA VAL A 252 2.18 20.15 -13.25
C VAL A 252 2.71 21.38 -13.98
N ILE A 253 1.94 21.92 -14.94
CA ILE A 253 2.32 23.11 -15.72
C ILE A 253 2.49 24.35 -14.82
N GLU A 254 1.55 24.55 -13.90
CA GLU A 254 1.58 25.65 -12.94
C GLU A 254 2.81 25.56 -12.03
N GLU A 255 3.04 24.39 -11.42
CA GLU A 255 4.20 24.17 -10.55
C GLU A 255 5.53 24.27 -11.29
N LEU A 256 5.61 23.79 -12.54
CA LEU A 256 6.80 23.98 -13.38
C LEU A 256 7.11 25.46 -13.58
N SER A 257 6.08 26.27 -13.85
CA SER A 257 6.24 27.70 -14.07
C SER A 257 6.69 28.40 -12.78
N ARG A 258 6.11 28.00 -11.64
CA ARG A 258 6.49 28.49 -10.31
C ARG A 258 7.94 28.17 -9.96
N VAL A 259 8.37 26.92 -10.10
CA VAL A 259 9.74 26.50 -9.78
C VAL A 259 10.77 27.18 -10.69
N LYS A 260 10.50 27.32 -11.99
CA LYS A 260 11.38 28.06 -12.91
C LYS A 260 11.57 29.52 -12.48
N LYS A 261 10.49 30.18 -12.04
CA LYS A 261 10.55 31.55 -11.52
C LYS A 261 11.40 31.63 -10.26
N LEU A 262 11.17 30.73 -9.30
CA LEU A 262 11.94 30.68 -8.04
C LEU A 262 13.44 30.45 -8.30
N LEU A 263 13.80 29.55 -9.20
CA LEU A 263 15.19 29.30 -9.58
C LEU A 263 15.85 30.53 -10.22
N LYS A 264 15.13 31.23 -11.10
CA LYS A 264 15.63 32.47 -11.70
C LYS A 264 15.88 33.54 -10.64
N GLU A 265 14.94 33.71 -9.71
CA GLU A 265 15.07 34.66 -8.60
C GLU A 265 16.23 34.30 -7.66
N ALA A 266 16.42 33.00 -7.36
CA ALA A 266 17.54 32.51 -6.55
C ALA A 266 18.89 32.83 -7.21
N ARG A 267 19.05 32.53 -8.50
CA ARG A 267 20.27 32.83 -9.27
C ARG A 267 20.55 34.33 -9.36
N MET A 268 19.52 35.15 -9.51
CA MET A 268 19.68 36.61 -9.52
C MET A 268 20.19 37.14 -8.18
N LYS A 269 19.61 36.68 -7.06
CA LYS A 269 20.07 37.03 -5.71
C LYS A 269 21.49 36.55 -5.45
N GLU A 270 21.81 35.33 -5.85
CA GLU A 270 23.15 34.76 -5.75
C GLU A 270 24.18 35.63 -6.49
N LYS A 271 23.88 36.00 -7.74
CA LYS A 271 24.73 36.91 -8.53
C LYS A 271 24.93 38.26 -7.86
N GLU A 272 23.89 38.83 -7.26
CA GLU A 272 23.98 40.09 -6.52
C GLU A 272 24.88 39.97 -5.28
N ILE A 273 24.76 38.88 -4.53
CA ILE A 273 25.59 38.60 -3.35
C ILE A 273 27.06 38.45 -3.76
N TYR A 274 27.36 37.62 -4.77
CA TYR A 274 28.73 37.42 -5.23
C TYR A 274 29.33 38.70 -5.83
N SER A 275 28.56 39.50 -6.56
CA SER A 275 29.01 40.79 -7.07
C SER A 275 29.42 41.74 -5.93
N LYS A 276 28.61 41.83 -4.87
CA LYS A 276 28.94 42.62 -3.67
C LYS A 276 30.17 42.07 -2.94
N LEU A 277 30.26 40.75 -2.79
CA LEU A 277 31.40 40.10 -2.14
C LEU A 277 32.71 40.33 -2.92
N PHE A 278 32.66 40.32 -4.25
CA PHE A 278 33.83 40.59 -5.11
C PHE A 278 34.26 42.07 -5.04
N GLN A 279 33.32 43.00 -4.87
CA GLN A 279 33.62 44.42 -4.70
C GLN A 279 34.23 44.75 -3.33
N GLN A 280 33.93 43.94 -2.31
CA GLN A 280 34.67 43.95 -1.03
C GLN A 280 36.01 43.21 -1.21
N LYS A 281 37.07 43.95 -1.55
CA LYS A 281 38.44 43.41 -1.67
C LYS A 281 38.81 42.54 -0.45
N LEU A 282 39.00 41.24 -0.67
CA LEU A 282 39.50 40.27 0.31
C LEU A 282 40.97 39.89 0.10
N TYR A 283 41.67 40.53 -0.83
CA TYR A 283 43.10 40.34 -1.06
C TYR A 283 43.81 41.69 -1.06
N ASP A 284 44.60 41.94 0.00
CA ASP A 284 45.68 42.92 -0.02
C ASP A 284 46.85 42.26 -0.79
N GLU A 285 47.10 42.73 -2.02
CA GLU A 285 48.22 42.28 -2.87
C GLU A 285 49.60 42.78 -2.38
N SER A 286 49.71 43.25 -1.13
CA SER A 286 50.92 43.87 -0.59
C SER A 286 51.90 42.93 0.13
N GLU A 287 51.65 41.61 0.19
CA GLU A 287 52.53 40.66 0.90
C GLU A 287 53.03 39.47 0.07
N ILE A 288 53.46 39.70 -1.18
CA ILE A 288 54.26 38.70 -1.90
C ILE A 288 55.50 39.39 -2.48
N GLU A 289 56.56 39.46 -1.67
CA GLU A 289 57.90 39.71 -2.19
C GLU A 289 58.40 38.46 -2.94
N PRO A 290 58.78 38.57 -4.22
CA PRO A 290 59.34 37.44 -4.96
C PRO A 290 60.75 37.13 -4.44
N LYS A 291 60.92 35.96 -3.80
CA LYS A 291 62.24 35.38 -3.55
C LYS A 291 62.75 34.77 -4.85
N GLU A 292 63.82 35.32 -5.41
CA GLU A 292 64.60 34.70 -6.48
C GLU A 292 65.14 33.34 -6.02
N ILE A 293 64.81 32.28 -6.74
CA ILE A 293 65.37 30.95 -6.53
C ILE A 293 66.46 30.76 -7.59
N GLU A 294 67.73 30.73 -7.16
CA GLU A 294 68.85 30.33 -8.01
C GLU A 294 68.76 28.84 -8.37
N ILE A 295 68.64 28.54 -9.66
CA ILE A 295 68.70 27.16 -10.18
C ILE A 295 70.17 26.82 -10.47
N LYS A 296 70.74 25.88 -9.71
CA LYS A 296 72.02 25.24 -10.05
C LYS A 296 71.78 24.05 -10.97
N GLU A 297 72.36 24.11 -12.16
CA GLU A 297 72.34 23.03 -13.14
C GLU A 297 73.08 21.78 -12.63
N ALA A 298 72.44 20.62 -12.72
CA ALA A 298 73.09 19.32 -12.60
C ALA A 298 72.78 18.47 -13.84
N LYS A 299 73.85 17.90 -14.40
CA LYS A 299 73.96 17.28 -15.72
C LYS A 299 73.30 15.89 -15.80
N SER A 300 72.89 15.60 -17.04
CA SER A 300 72.30 14.40 -17.62
C SER A 300 73.16 13.13 -17.62
N GLU A 301 72.53 11.95 -17.57
CA GLU A 301 72.78 10.75 -18.41
C GLU A 301 71.43 9.97 -18.50
N GLY A 302 70.68 9.97 -19.62
CA GLY A 302 70.71 9.00 -20.74
C GLY A 302 69.81 7.78 -20.45
N SER A 303 68.83 7.30 -21.24
CA SER A 303 68.69 7.24 -22.70
C SER A 303 67.31 6.66 -23.12
N SER A 304 66.89 6.98 -24.35
CA SER A 304 65.93 6.29 -25.24
C SER A 304 64.53 6.90 -25.47
N CYS A 305 64.49 7.91 -26.35
CA CYS A 305 63.65 8.14 -27.56
C CYS A 305 62.15 7.77 -27.50
N CYS A 306 61.18 8.63 -27.88
CA CYS A 306 61.05 9.38 -29.14
C CYS A 306 60.27 10.72 -28.99
N ASP A 307 60.67 11.73 -29.79
CA ASP A 307 59.95 12.99 -30.12
C ASP A 307 58.80 12.73 -31.13
N PRO A 308 57.74 13.58 -31.29
CA PRO A 308 57.88 15.02 -31.54
C PRO A 308 56.85 15.97 -30.88
N ASN A 309 57.29 17.22 -30.72
CA ASN A 309 56.52 18.46 -30.59
C ASN A 309 55.32 18.58 -31.55
N GLU A 310 54.24 19.17 -31.00
CA GLU A 310 53.29 20.16 -31.56
C GLU A 310 51.84 19.85 -31.16
N LYS A 311 51.48 20.27 -29.94
CA LYS A 311 50.10 20.34 -29.43
C LYS A 311 49.91 21.64 -28.67
N ILE A 312 49.77 22.77 -29.36
CA ILE A 312 49.08 23.95 -28.87
C ILE A 312 48.49 24.64 -30.10
N GLU A 313 47.16 24.64 -30.19
CA GLU A 313 46.27 25.42 -31.09
C GLU A 313 45.16 24.56 -31.71
N GLU A 314 44.29 23.93 -30.90
CA GLU A 314 42.97 23.51 -31.42
C GLU A 314 41.84 23.28 -30.38
N GLU A 315 41.99 23.65 -29.10
CA GLU A 315 40.92 23.43 -28.09
C GLU A 315 40.14 24.69 -27.65
N ASN A 316 40.43 25.87 -28.22
CA ASN A 316 39.73 27.11 -27.86
C ASN A 316 38.68 27.62 -28.87
N GLN A 317 38.21 26.78 -29.81
CA GLN A 317 37.15 27.18 -30.77
C GLN A 317 35.82 26.41 -30.67
N LEU A 318 35.62 25.52 -29.68
CA LEU A 318 34.36 24.76 -29.55
C LEU A 318 33.45 25.16 -28.39
N LYS A 319 33.73 26.26 -27.67
CA LYS A 319 32.90 26.73 -26.52
C LYS A 319 32.14 28.04 -26.74
N GLN A 320 32.04 28.53 -27.97
CA GLN A 320 31.31 29.78 -28.30
C GLN A 320 30.25 29.65 -29.41
N LYS A 321 29.75 28.44 -29.70
CA LYS A 321 28.70 28.24 -30.74
C LYS A 321 27.33 27.76 -30.26
N ASP A 322 27.15 27.43 -28.98
CA ASP A 322 25.84 26.93 -28.49
C ASP A 322 24.96 27.96 -27.78
N ASP A 323 25.47 29.16 -27.46
CA ASP A 323 24.71 30.21 -26.75
C ASP A 323 24.05 31.28 -27.64
N LYS A 324 23.96 31.05 -28.96
CA LYS A 324 23.36 32.03 -29.92
C LYS A 324 22.19 31.51 -30.77
N LYS A 325 21.50 30.43 -30.36
CA LYS A 325 20.37 29.88 -31.11
C LYS A 325 19.00 29.79 -30.41
N GLU A 326 18.83 30.41 -29.25
CA GLU A 326 17.50 30.55 -28.62
C GLU A 326 17.20 32.00 -28.19
N VAL A 327 17.35 32.97 -29.10
CA VAL A 327 16.74 34.30 -28.95
C VAL A 327 16.36 34.84 -30.33
N GLN A 328 15.14 34.54 -30.79
CA GLN A 328 14.29 35.37 -31.68
C GLN A 328 13.20 34.48 -32.28
N ILE A 329 11.98 34.55 -31.76
CA ILE A 329 10.78 34.92 -32.53
C ILE A 329 9.85 35.66 -31.56
N GLN A 330 9.70 36.96 -31.79
CA GLN A 330 8.71 37.82 -31.15
C GLN A 330 7.36 37.70 -31.87
N GLU A 331 6.31 37.93 -31.07
CA GLU A 331 5.04 38.57 -31.40
C GLU A 331 4.92 39.19 -32.80
N GLU A 332 3.86 38.85 -33.55
CA GLU A 332 3.07 39.83 -34.31
C GLU A 332 1.68 39.28 -34.70
N THR A 333 0.66 40.06 -34.29
CA THR A 333 -0.65 40.37 -34.93
C THR A 333 -1.79 39.36 -35.07
N CYS A 334 -2.93 39.77 -34.49
CA CYS A 334 -4.30 39.41 -34.87
C CYS A 334 -4.66 39.95 -36.26
N GLU A 335 -5.40 39.17 -37.07
CA GLU A 335 -6.64 39.60 -37.72
C GLU A 335 -7.47 38.41 -38.25
N GLU A 336 -8.75 38.46 -37.86
CA GLU A 336 -10.02 37.87 -38.33
C GLU A 336 -10.18 36.75 -39.39
N ARG A 337 -11.10 35.81 -39.01
CA ARG A 337 -12.11 35.04 -39.81
C ARG A 337 -11.57 33.94 -40.75
N GLU A 338 -12.07 32.70 -40.76
CA GLU A 338 -13.45 32.21 -40.77
C GLU A 338 -13.62 30.83 -40.07
N LYS A 339 -14.85 30.54 -39.62
CA LYS A 339 -15.31 29.24 -39.07
C LYS A 339 -15.44 28.18 -40.18
N PRO A 340 -15.32 26.88 -39.82
CA PRO A 340 -16.45 26.00 -40.08
C PRO A 340 -16.85 25.14 -38.86
N LYS A 341 -18.06 24.59 -38.99
CA LYS A 341 -18.94 24.01 -37.98
C LYS A 341 -18.36 22.75 -37.33
N ILE A 342 -18.48 22.66 -36.01
CA ILE A 342 -18.38 21.40 -35.26
C ILE A 342 -19.81 20.97 -34.94
N ASP A 343 -20.19 19.81 -35.47
CA ASP A 343 -21.37 19.06 -35.04
C ASP A 343 -21.18 18.59 -33.60
N ASN A 344 -22.20 18.85 -32.79
CA ASN A 344 -22.33 18.33 -31.44
C ASN A 344 -22.40 16.80 -31.48
N ASN A 345 -21.46 16.13 -30.83
CA ASN A 345 -21.79 14.85 -30.20
C ASN A 345 -20.95 14.56 -28.96
N GLU A 346 -21.59 13.83 -28.05
CA GLU A 346 -21.33 13.69 -26.63
C GLU A 346 -20.02 12.98 -26.24
N ASN A 347 -19.68 13.09 -24.95
CA ASN A 347 -18.73 12.32 -24.14
C ASN A 347 -17.29 12.86 -23.98
N ASN A 348 -17.00 13.53 -22.84
CA ASN A 348 -16.36 12.86 -21.69
C ASN A 348 -16.08 13.84 -20.54
N SER A 349 -17.03 13.93 -19.60
CA SER A 349 -16.80 14.39 -18.24
C SER A 349 -16.64 13.16 -17.34
N LYS A 350 -15.41 12.80 -16.94
CA LYS A 350 -15.14 11.86 -15.82
C LYS A 350 -13.64 11.70 -15.55
N ILE A 351 -12.99 12.74 -15.02
CA ILE A 351 -11.74 12.59 -14.25
C ILE A 351 -11.78 13.54 -13.05
N VAL A 352 -12.85 13.48 -12.26
CA VAL A 352 -12.88 14.06 -10.91
C VAL A 352 -13.84 13.21 -10.09
N GLU A 353 -13.34 12.16 -9.46
CA GLU A 353 -13.88 11.55 -8.24
C GLU A 353 -13.15 10.23 -7.97
N GLU A 354 -12.15 10.28 -7.10
CA GLU A 354 -11.73 9.24 -6.13
C GLU A 354 -10.25 9.41 -5.79
N SER A 355 -9.93 10.41 -4.98
CA SER A 355 -8.95 10.33 -3.88
C SER A 355 -8.71 11.74 -3.34
N ALA A 356 -8.73 11.84 -2.01
CA ALA A 356 -8.76 13.10 -1.29
C ALA A 356 -7.58 14.03 -1.61
N THR A 357 -7.91 15.24 -2.08
CA THR A 357 -7.08 16.43 -2.03
C THR A 357 -7.87 17.50 -1.27
N PRO A 358 -7.34 18.08 -0.18
CA PRO A 358 -7.83 19.38 0.28
C PRO A 358 -7.23 20.48 -0.63
N VAL A 359 -7.98 21.57 -0.72
CA VAL A 359 -7.74 22.81 -1.48
C VAL A 359 -6.28 23.30 -1.40
#